data_AF-A0A0F0GIU2-F1
#
_entry.id   AF-A0A0F0GIU2-F1
#
_cell.length_a   1.000
_cell.length_b   1.000
_cell.length_c   1.000
_cell.angle_alpha   90.00
_cell.angle_beta   90.00
_cell.angle_gamma   90.00
#
_symmetry.space_group_name_H-M   'P 1'
#
loop_
_entity.id
_entity.type
_entity.pdbx_description
1 polymer ?
#
loop_
_entity_poly.entity_id
_entity_poly.type
_entity_poly.pdbx_seq_one_letter_code
_entity_poly.pdbx_strand_id
1 'polypeptide(L)'
;MDGADPGTELDMLRALGDPGSLTHRAMIGSMRLYDALDPSVEDPSYGGLAAAGSLSRLFAALVGEVDGIRLISADRTAELARPHSRGTCEVVLLPSTWGLGFMLPDSPVFPASAGLGPRAFGFDGANGTFVFADPDRELAFAYVQNAGSRTIGRMNDRAHRLVAAVYRSLGGTVSGA
;
A
#
# COMPACT_ATOMS: atom_id res chain seq x y z
N MET A 1 11.73 -10.05 -6.87
CA MET A 1 10.57 -10.65 -7.56
C MET A 1 10.60 -12.12 -7.22
N ASP A 2 9.77 -12.55 -6.27
CA ASP A 2 9.49 -13.95 -5.98
C ASP A 2 8.00 -14.04 -5.61
N GLY A 3 7.13 -14.43 -6.55
CA GLY A 3 5.78 -14.90 -6.16
C GLY A 3 4.56 -14.51 -7.00
N ALA A 4 4.61 -13.48 -7.87
CA ALA A 4 3.49 -13.18 -8.77
C ALA A 4 3.79 -13.69 -10.19
N ASP A 5 2.98 -14.63 -10.68
CA ASP A 5 3.06 -15.14 -12.06
C ASP A 5 2.91 -13.97 -13.06
N PRO A 6 3.86 -13.73 -13.97
CA PRO A 6 3.76 -12.72 -15.03
C PRO A 6 2.43 -12.77 -15.81
N GLY A 7 1.76 -13.94 -15.88
CA GLY A 7 0.43 -14.08 -16.45
C GLY A 7 -0.65 -13.27 -15.71
N THR A 8 -0.62 -13.24 -14.37
CA THR A 8 -1.65 -12.56 -13.56
C THR A 8 -1.63 -11.04 -13.69
N GLU A 9 -0.44 -10.43 -13.82
CA GLU A 9 -0.33 -8.99 -14.08
C GLU A 9 -0.86 -8.62 -15.47
N LEU A 10 -0.57 -9.45 -16.48
CA LEU A 10 -1.08 -9.23 -17.83
C LEU A 10 -2.61 -9.38 -17.87
N ASP A 11 -3.17 -10.32 -17.12
CA ASP A 11 -4.62 -10.50 -17.01
C ASP A 11 -5.29 -9.33 -16.30
N MET A 12 -4.68 -8.79 -15.23
CA MET A 12 -5.13 -7.54 -14.62
C MET A 12 -5.13 -6.38 -15.64
N LEU A 13 -4.05 -6.20 -16.40
CA LEU A 13 -3.96 -5.14 -17.41
C LEU A 13 -4.99 -5.30 -18.53
N ARG A 14 -5.24 -6.54 -18.99
CA ARG A 14 -6.30 -6.86 -19.97
C ARG A 14 -7.68 -6.51 -19.43
N ALA A 15 -8.00 -6.95 -18.20
CA ALA A 15 -9.27 -6.66 -17.57
C ALA A 15 -9.45 -5.14 -17.38
N LEU A 16 -8.41 -4.43 -16.93
CA LEU A 16 -8.43 -2.97 -16.79
C LEU A 16 -8.73 -2.25 -18.12
N GLY A 17 -8.26 -2.80 -19.25
CA GLY A 17 -8.53 -2.28 -20.59
C GLY A 17 -9.90 -2.62 -21.17
N ASP A 18 -10.65 -3.54 -20.57
CA ASP A 18 -11.99 -3.95 -21.02
C ASP A 18 -13.09 -3.27 -20.18
N PRO A 19 -13.87 -2.32 -20.75
CA PRO A 19 -14.96 -1.65 -20.03
C PRO A 19 -16.06 -2.58 -19.50
N GLY A 20 -16.19 -3.78 -20.06
CA GLY A 20 -17.14 -4.80 -19.59
C GLY A 20 -16.69 -5.56 -18.34
N SER A 21 -15.40 -5.51 -18.00
CA SER A 21 -14.84 -6.27 -16.89
C SER A 21 -15.20 -5.69 -15.52
N LEU A 22 -15.16 -6.55 -14.50
CA LEU A 22 -15.31 -6.09 -13.11
C LEU A 22 -14.17 -5.15 -12.72
N THR A 23 -12.92 -5.47 -13.10
CA THR A 23 -11.72 -4.67 -12.83
C THR A 23 -11.87 -3.25 -13.34
N HIS A 24 -12.25 -3.05 -14.59
CA HIS A 24 -12.40 -1.72 -15.17
C HIS A 24 -13.48 -0.92 -14.44
N ARG A 25 -14.66 -1.51 -14.23
CA ARG A 25 -15.77 -0.81 -13.57
C ARG A 25 -15.45 -0.43 -12.12
N ALA A 26 -14.72 -1.29 -11.40
CA ALA A 26 -14.37 -1.06 -10.01
C ALA A 26 -13.20 -0.08 -9.84
N MET A 27 -12.20 -0.12 -10.74
CA MET A 27 -11.00 0.70 -10.60
C MET A 27 -11.06 2.02 -11.36
N ILE A 28 -11.62 2.04 -12.57
CA ILE A 28 -11.58 3.21 -13.47
C ILE A 28 -12.98 3.79 -13.71
N GLY A 29 -14.01 2.93 -13.70
CA GLY A 29 -15.39 3.33 -14.03
C GLY A 29 -15.95 4.46 -13.16
N SER A 30 -15.42 4.65 -11.95
CA SER A 30 -15.76 5.75 -11.04
C SER A 30 -14.69 6.84 -10.93
N MET A 31 -13.50 6.65 -11.51
CA MET A 31 -12.41 7.61 -11.39
C MET A 31 -12.55 8.75 -12.40
N ARG A 32 -12.49 9.98 -11.89
CA ARG A 32 -12.40 11.17 -12.73
C ARG A 32 -10.95 11.57 -12.97
N LEU A 33 -10.22 10.73 -13.72
CA LEU A 33 -8.77 10.87 -13.96
C LEU A 33 -8.34 12.19 -14.63
N TYR A 34 -9.27 12.90 -15.28
CA TYR A 34 -8.99 14.08 -16.08
C TYR A 34 -9.63 15.37 -15.54
N ASP A 35 -10.44 15.27 -14.49
CA ASP A 35 -10.97 16.44 -13.82
C ASP A 35 -9.90 16.99 -12.87
N ALA A 36 -9.80 18.32 -12.78
CA ALA A 36 -9.02 18.92 -11.69
C ALA A 36 -9.62 18.45 -10.37
N LEU A 37 -8.77 18.10 -9.40
CA LEU A 37 -9.22 17.79 -8.04
C LEU A 37 -9.98 19.00 -7.49
N ASP A 38 -11.26 18.80 -7.19
CA ASP A 38 -12.08 19.76 -6.49
C ASP A 38 -11.88 19.53 -4.98
N PRO A 39 -11.17 20.41 -4.26
CA PRO A 39 -10.91 20.22 -2.84
C PRO A 39 -12.17 20.33 -1.96
N SER A 40 -13.32 20.74 -2.52
CA SER A 40 -14.61 20.72 -1.82
C SER A 40 -15.31 19.36 -1.87
N VAL A 41 -14.87 18.44 -2.73
CA VAL A 41 -15.39 17.09 -2.81
C VAL A 41 -14.52 16.17 -1.97
N GLU A 42 -15.12 15.58 -0.94
CA GLU A 42 -14.45 14.59 -0.10
C GLU A 42 -14.57 13.20 -0.76
N ASP A 43 -13.47 12.72 -1.34
CA ASP A 43 -13.35 11.35 -1.84
C ASP A 43 -12.27 10.58 -1.05
N PRO A 44 -12.66 9.81 -0.03
CA PRO A 44 -11.73 9.06 0.80
C PRO A 44 -10.98 7.93 0.07
N SER A 45 -11.41 7.56 -1.14
CA SER A 45 -10.84 6.43 -1.88
C SER A 45 -9.61 6.80 -2.72
N TYR A 46 -9.59 7.99 -3.33
CA TYR A 46 -8.45 8.47 -4.12
C TYR A 46 -8.16 9.99 -4.02
N GLY A 47 -9.03 10.78 -3.39
CA GLY A 47 -8.91 12.25 -3.30
C GLY A 47 -7.94 12.76 -2.23
N GLY A 48 -7.27 11.86 -1.50
CA GLY A 48 -6.37 12.21 -0.41
C GLY A 48 -5.14 13.00 -0.86
N LEU A 49 -4.87 14.12 -0.17
CA LEU A 49 -3.68 14.97 -0.37
C LEU A 49 -2.85 14.98 0.91
N ALA A 50 -1.61 14.54 0.84
CA ALA A 50 -0.70 14.55 1.98
C ALA A 50 0.77 14.69 1.56
N ALA A 51 1.55 15.36 2.39
CA ALA A 51 3.01 15.28 2.32
C ALA A 51 3.50 13.98 2.95
N ALA A 52 4.65 13.46 2.50
CA ALA A 52 5.24 12.23 3.03
C ALA A 52 5.40 12.27 4.57
N GLY A 53 5.91 13.38 5.12
CA GLY A 53 6.08 13.53 6.57
C GLY A 53 4.77 13.48 7.36
N SER A 54 3.71 14.11 6.86
CA SER A 54 2.38 14.07 7.50
C SER A 54 1.78 12.66 7.44
N LEU A 55 1.92 11.99 6.29
CA LEU A 55 1.38 10.65 6.08
C LEU A 55 2.13 9.58 6.91
N SER A 56 3.47 9.64 6.97
CA SER A 56 4.23 8.73 7.83
C SER A 56 3.94 8.97 9.30
N ARG A 57 3.71 10.22 9.71
CA ARG A 57 3.34 10.57 11.09
C ARG A 57 1.97 10.03 11.47
N LEU A 58 0.99 10.13 10.56
CA LEU A 58 -0.32 9.52 10.74
C LEU A 58 -0.20 8.01 10.99
N PHE A 59 0.57 7.31 10.15
CA PHE A 59 0.79 5.87 10.30
C PHE A 59 1.58 5.51 11.57
N ALA A 60 2.56 6.33 11.97
CA ALA A 60 3.26 6.14 13.24
C ALA A 60 2.29 6.22 14.43
N ALA A 61 1.32 7.14 14.39
CA ALA A 61 0.32 7.30 15.43
C ALA A 61 -0.76 6.19 15.44
N LEU A 62 -0.81 5.34 14.40
CA LEU A 62 -1.58 4.09 14.40
C LEU A 62 -0.83 2.96 15.12
N VAL A 63 0.49 3.05 15.26
CA VAL A 63 1.33 2.06 15.95
C VAL A 63 1.51 2.42 17.42
N GLY A 64 1.87 3.67 17.68
CA GLY A 64 2.27 4.16 18.99
C GLY A 64 1.88 5.61 19.22
N GLU A 65 2.49 6.21 20.23
CA GLU A 65 2.31 7.63 20.54
C GLU A 65 3.29 8.47 19.71
N VAL A 66 2.79 9.58 19.15
CA VAL A 66 3.59 10.58 18.44
C VAL A 66 3.24 11.95 19.02
N ASP A 67 4.22 12.62 19.61
CA ASP A 67 4.08 13.91 20.29
C ASP A 67 2.90 13.95 21.29
N GLY A 68 2.79 12.94 22.16
CA GLY A 68 1.73 12.87 23.16
C GLY A 68 0.38 12.36 22.63
N ILE A 69 0.27 12.03 21.34
CA ILE A 69 -0.98 11.62 20.71
C ILE A 69 -0.89 10.16 20.24
N ARG A 70 -1.80 9.33 20.74
CA ARG A 70 -2.04 7.97 20.24
C ARG A 70 -3.45 7.91 19.64
N LEU A 71 -3.55 7.55 18.35
CA LEU A 71 -4.84 7.58 17.65
C LEU A 71 -5.75 6.39 18.03
N ILE A 72 -5.15 5.21 18.22
CA ILE A 72 -5.88 3.98 18.53
C ILE A 72 -5.11 3.13 19.55
N SER A 73 -5.80 2.27 20.29
CA SER A 73 -5.16 1.35 21.25
C SER A 73 -4.31 0.29 20.54
N ALA A 74 -3.36 -0.31 21.27
CA ALA A 74 -2.52 -1.39 20.74
C ALA A 74 -3.34 -2.58 20.22
N ASP A 75 -4.44 -2.91 20.89
CA ASP A 75 -5.35 -3.97 20.44
C ASP A 75 -6.01 -3.63 19.10
N ARG A 76 -6.33 -2.35 18.86
CA ARG A 76 -6.87 -1.90 17.57
C ARG A 76 -5.80 -1.92 16.49
N THR A 77 -4.57 -1.53 16.79
CA THR A 77 -3.43 -1.70 15.88
C THR A 77 -3.26 -3.17 15.48
N ALA A 78 -3.34 -4.09 16.45
CA ALA A 78 -3.23 -5.52 16.19
C ALA A 78 -4.39 -6.03 15.30
N GLU A 79 -5.60 -5.50 15.48
CA GLU A 79 -6.75 -5.84 14.65
C GLU A 79 -6.60 -5.31 13.21
N LEU A 80 -6.05 -4.10 13.00
CA LEU A 80 -5.76 -3.60 11.66
C LEU A 80 -4.81 -4.53 10.89
N ALA A 81 -3.82 -5.09 11.59
CA ALA A 81 -2.80 -5.98 11.05
C ALA A 81 -3.26 -7.45 10.92
N ARG A 82 -4.44 -7.81 11.43
CA ARG A 82 -4.95 -9.19 11.39
C ARG A 82 -5.50 -9.50 9.99
N PRO A 83 -5.24 -10.68 9.41
CA PRO A 83 -5.90 -11.09 8.18
C PRO A 83 -7.42 -11.24 8.36
N HIS A 84 -8.21 -10.51 7.57
CA HIS A 84 -9.67 -10.61 7.49
C HIS A 84 -10.15 -11.22 6.18
N SER A 85 -9.38 -11.08 5.10
CA SER A 85 -9.62 -11.74 3.82
C SER A 85 -8.28 -12.13 3.18
N ARG A 86 -8.23 -13.31 2.56
CA ARG A 86 -7.04 -13.83 1.87
C ARG A 86 -7.48 -14.63 0.65
N GLY A 87 -6.86 -14.35 -0.50
CA GLY A 87 -7.11 -15.07 -1.74
C GLY A 87 -6.80 -14.19 -2.95
N THR A 88 -7.14 -14.66 -4.15
CA THR A 88 -7.11 -13.82 -5.34
C THR A 88 -8.21 -12.78 -5.24
N CYS A 89 -7.86 -11.49 -5.33
CA CYS A 89 -8.86 -10.44 -5.38
C CYS A 89 -9.53 -10.44 -6.76
N GLU A 90 -10.86 -10.56 -6.82
CA GLU A 90 -11.63 -10.56 -8.08
C GLU A 90 -11.52 -9.25 -8.88
N VAL A 91 -11.09 -8.15 -8.24
CA VAL A 91 -10.91 -6.86 -8.90
C VAL A 91 -9.50 -6.72 -9.47
N VAL A 92 -8.46 -6.85 -8.64
CA VAL A 92 -7.06 -6.67 -9.10
C VAL A 92 -6.45 -7.94 -9.70
N LEU A 93 -7.13 -9.09 -9.58
CA LEU A 93 -6.71 -10.41 -10.08
C LEU A 93 -5.36 -10.90 -9.54
N LEU A 94 -4.89 -10.29 -8.45
CA LEU A 94 -3.65 -10.64 -7.77
C LEU A 94 -3.96 -11.30 -6.42
N PRO A 95 -3.12 -12.25 -5.96
CA PRO A 95 -3.15 -12.74 -4.59
C PRO A 95 -3.04 -11.56 -3.63
N SER A 96 -3.99 -11.42 -2.70
CA SER A 96 -4.03 -10.31 -1.77
C SER A 96 -4.46 -10.80 -0.39
N THR A 97 -3.87 -10.23 0.64
CA THR A 97 -4.32 -10.40 2.02
C THR A 97 -4.66 -9.03 2.60
N TRP A 98 -5.88 -8.94 3.11
CA TRP A 98 -6.48 -7.71 3.60
C TRP A 98 -6.72 -7.80 5.10
N GLY A 99 -6.23 -6.79 5.82
CA GLY A 99 -6.72 -6.46 7.15
C GLY A 99 -7.92 -5.53 7.09
N LEU A 100 -8.16 -4.77 8.15
CA LEU A 100 -9.23 -3.76 8.15
C LEU A 100 -8.75 -2.49 7.44
N GLY A 101 -9.05 -2.39 6.14
CA GLY A 101 -8.76 -1.22 5.31
C GLY A 101 -7.33 -1.15 4.75
N PHE A 102 -6.46 -2.10 5.10
CA PHE A 102 -5.06 -2.13 4.68
C PHE A 102 -4.69 -3.47 4.04
N MET A 103 -3.72 -3.43 3.13
CA MET A 103 -3.04 -4.62 2.64
C MET A 103 -1.96 -5.05 3.63
N LEU A 104 -1.72 -6.36 3.71
CA LEU A 104 -0.76 -7.01 4.60
C LEU A 104 0.50 -7.47 3.83
N PRO A 105 1.64 -7.70 4.53
CA PRO A 105 2.98 -7.86 3.92
C PRO A 105 3.16 -9.07 3.00
N ASP A 106 2.26 -10.06 3.03
CA ASP A 106 2.23 -11.18 2.09
C ASP A 106 1.57 -10.82 0.73
N SER A 107 1.07 -9.59 0.59
CA SER A 107 0.52 -9.07 -0.67
C SER A 107 1.64 -8.57 -1.62
N PRO A 108 1.49 -8.69 -2.96
CA PRO A 108 2.51 -8.30 -3.96
C PRO A 108 2.91 -6.82 -3.93
N VAL A 109 2.09 -5.97 -3.31
CA VAL A 109 2.33 -4.53 -3.14
C VAL A 109 3.38 -4.22 -2.08
N PHE A 110 3.78 -5.21 -1.27
CA PHE A 110 4.87 -5.09 -0.31
C PHE A 110 6.18 -5.70 -0.85
N PRO A 111 7.34 -5.14 -0.46
CA PRO A 111 8.63 -5.76 -0.75
C PRO A 111 8.87 -6.96 0.17
N ALA A 112 8.53 -8.16 -0.29
CA ALA A 112 8.77 -9.41 0.46
C ALA A 112 10.22 -9.55 0.97
N SER A 113 11.21 -9.01 0.24
CA SER A 113 12.63 -9.06 0.58
C SER A 113 13.11 -8.00 1.57
N ALA A 114 12.30 -6.98 1.89
CA ALA A 114 12.72 -5.89 2.78
C ALA A 114 12.76 -6.28 4.26
N GLY A 115 12.27 -7.47 4.63
CA GLY A 115 12.26 -7.92 6.02
C GLY A 115 11.20 -7.22 6.87
N LEU A 116 10.04 -6.90 6.30
CA LEU A 116 8.87 -6.37 7.02
C LEU A 116 8.43 -7.29 8.16
N GLY A 117 7.87 -6.71 9.21
CA GLY A 117 7.28 -7.47 10.32
C GLY A 117 6.00 -8.16 9.86
N PRO A 118 5.66 -9.34 10.43
CA PRO A 118 4.42 -10.03 10.10
C PRO A 118 3.16 -9.21 10.41
N ARG A 119 3.26 -8.19 11.28
CA ARG A 119 2.15 -7.29 11.61
C ARG A 119 2.19 -5.96 10.86
N ALA A 120 3.03 -5.83 9.82
CA ALA A 120 3.02 -4.63 8.99
C ALA A 120 1.68 -4.48 8.26
N PHE A 121 1.26 -3.26 7.98
CA PHE A 121 0.06 -2.96 7.21
C PHE A 121 0.19 -1.62 6.50
N GLY A 122 -0.49 -1.46 5.36
CA GLY A 122 -0.30 -0.29 4.50
C GLY A 122 -1.09 -0.35 3.21
N PHE A 123 -0.69 0.51 2.27
CA PHE A 123 -1.35 0.65 0.98
C PHE A 123 -0.42 1.28 -0.06
N ASP A 124 -0.56 0.88 -1.32
CA ASP A 124 0.02 1.56 -2.48
C ASP A 124 -1.05 2.36 -3.23
N GLY A 125 -0.71 3.57 -3.66
CA GLY A 125 -1.58 4.40 -4.48
C GLY A 125 -1.32 4.16 -5.97
N ALA A 126 -2.35 4.32 -6.80
CA ALA A 126 -2.23 4.19 -8.27
C ALA A 126 -1.16 5.12 -8.88
N ASN A 127 -0.88 6.26 -8.24
CA ASN A 127 0.18 7.20 -8.65
C ASN A 127 1.58 6.76 -8.19
N GLY A 128 1.73 5.58 -7.56
CA GLY A 128 2.98 4.99 -7.07
C GLY A 128 3.45 5.53 -5.72
N THR A 129 2.57 6.24 -5.01
CA THR A 129 2.71 6.53 -3.58
C THR A 129 2.68 5.22 -2.80
N PHE A 130 3.42 5.12 -1.71
CA PHE A 130 3.43 3.94 -0.86
C PHE A 130 3.53 4.34 0.60
N VAL A 131 2.69 3.77 1.45
CA VAL A 131 2.69 4.03 2.89
C VAL A 131 2.46 2.75 3.66
N PHE A 132 3.19 2.58 4.77
CA PHE A 132 2.95 1.48 5.70
C PHE A 132 3.38 1.82 7.11
N ALA A 133 2.93 0.98 8.04
CA ALA A 133 3.37 0.91 9.41
C ALA A 133 3.84 -0.53 9.71
N ASP A 134 4.87 -0.67 10.53
CA ASP A 134 5.39 -1.94 11.06
C ASP A 134 5.45 -1.86 12.60
N PRO A 135 4.39 -2.35 13.28
CA PRO A 135 4.34 -2.39 14.74
C PRO A 135 5.44 -3.22 15.40
N ASP A 136 6.04 -4.19 14.68
CA ASP A 136 7.12 -5.02 15.22
C ASP A 136 8.44 -4.27 15.33
N ARG A 137 8.56 -3.14 14.62
CA ARG A 137 9.76 -2.29 14.57
C ARG A 137 9.49 -0.86 15.00
N GLU A 138 8.28 -0.57 15.50
CA GLU A 138 7.83 0.78 15.86
C GLU A 138 8.10 1.80 14.74
N LEU A 139 7.87 1.37 13.49
CA LEU A 139 8.25 2.10 12.29
C LEU A 139 7.01 2.50 11.49
N ALA A 140 7.04 3.69 10.90
CA ALA A 140 6.14 4.07 9.82
C ALA A 140 6.92 4.76 8.70
N PHE A 141 6.44 4.60 7.47
CA PHE A 141 7.09 5.10 6.27
C PHE A 141 6.05 5.59 5.28
N ALA A 142 6.37 6.67 4.58
CA ALA A 142 5.61 7.13 3.44
C ALA A 142 6.54 7.62 2.33
N TYR A 143 6.23 7.22 1.10
CA TYR A 143 6.80 7.71 -0.13
C TYR A 143 5.68 8.34 -0.95
N VAL A 144 5.77 9.65 -1.19
CA VAL A 144 4.80 10.42 -1.99
C VAL A 144 5.53 11.00 -3.19
N GLN A 145 4.95 10.89 -4.38
CA GLN A 145 5.55 11.37 -5.62
C GLN A 145 4.54 12.11 -6.50
N ASN A 146 5.04 13.09 -7.28
CA ASN A 146 4.22 13.90 -8.18
C ASN A 146 4.31 13.43 -9.65
N ALA A 147 5.27 12.56 -9.98
CA ALA A 147 5.56 12.16 -11.36
C ALA A 147 4.62 11.06 -11.89
N GLY A 148 3.63 10.61 -11.10
CA GLY A 148 2.85 9.42 -11.38
C GLY A 148 3.68 8.13 -11.30
N SER A 149 3.00 6.99 -11.46
CA SER A 149 3.65 5.67 -11.52
C SER A 149 3.79 5.22 -12.96
N ARG A 150 4.84 4.45 -13.22
CA ARG A 150 5.00 3.67 -14.46
C ARG A 150 4.58 2.21 -14.29
N THR A 151 4.14 1.84 -13.08
CA THR A 151 3.74 0.49 -12.68
C THR A 151 2.35 0.53 -12.03
N ILE A 152 1.53 -0.48 -12.29
CA ILE A 152 0.23 -0.71 -11.66
C ILE A 152 0.26 -2.13 -11.08
N GLY A 153 -0.29 -2.34 -9.87
CA GLY A 153 -0.34 -3.66 -9.23
C GLY A 153 1.00 -4.15 -8.66
N ARG A 154 2.02 -3.29 -8.62
CA ARG A 154 3.32 -3.53 -8.00
C ARG A 154 3.86 -2.25 -7.39
N MET A 155 4.62 -2.39 -6.30
CA MET A 155 5.28 -1.27 -5.66
C MET A 155 6.27 -0.58 -6.62
N ASN A 156 6.31 0.76 -6.55
CA ASN A 156 7.28 1.57 -7.29
C ASN A 156 8.73 1.23 -6.89
N ASP A 157 9.63 1.04 -7.86
CA ASP A 157 11.05 0.71 -7.61
C ASP A 157 11.78 1.73 -6.70
N ARG A 158 11.38 3.01 -6.75
CA ARG A 158 11.95 4.02 -5.85
C ARG A 158 11.50 3.77 -4.42
N ALA A 159 10.21 3.52 -4.20
CA ALA A 159 9.70 3.14 -2.88
C ALA A 159 10.39 1.86 -2.40
N HIS A 160 10.52 0.84 -3.26
CA HIS A 160 11.21 -0.41 -2.93
C HIS A 160 12.62 -0.18 -2.37
N ARG A 161 13.45 0.56 -3.10
CA ARG A 161 14.84 0.82 -2.70
C ARG A 161 14.94 1.62 -1.40
N LEU A 162 14.02 2.55 -1.18
CA LEU A 162 13.94 3.33 0.06
C LEU A 162 13.55 2.45 1.25
N VAL A 163 12.52 1.61 1.11
CA VAL A 163 12.11 0.67 2.17
C VAL A 163 13.25 -0.28 2.50
N ALA A 164 13.88 -0.88 1.49
CA ALA A 164 15.04 -1.75 1.72
C ALA A 164 16.19 -1.02 2.43
N ALA A 165 16.45 0.26 2.13
CA ALA A 165 17.47 1.05 2.82
C ALA A 165 17.12 1.34 4.29
N VAL A 166 15.85 1.62 4.58
CA VAL A 166 15.36 1.80 5.96
C VAL A 166 15.60 0.52 6.77
N TYR A 167 15.17 -0.64 6.27
CA TYR A 167 15.32 -1.90 6.99
C TYR A 167 16.77 -2.33 7.16
N ARG A 168 17.66 -2.08 6.18
CA ARG A 168 19.12 -2.27 6.36
C ARG A 168 19.67 -1.41 7.51
N SER A 169 19.18 -0.19 7.65
CA SER A 169 19.64 0.74 8.70
C SER A 169 19.19 0.31 10.10
N LEU A 170 18.14 -0.50 10.20
CA LEU A 170 17.66 -1.12 11.44
C LEU A 170 18.36 -2.45 11.77
N GLY A 171 19.39 -2.84 11.01
CA GLY A 171 20.08 -4.13 11.18
C GLY A 171 19.33 -5.32 10.57
N GLY A 172 18.28 -5.08 9.78
CA GLY A 172 17.60 -6.13 9.01
C GLY A 172 18.46 -6.60 7.84
N THR A 173 18.60 -7.90 7.68
CA THR A 173 19.18 -8.49 6.47
C THR A 173 18.13 -8.46 5.35
N VAL A 174 18.39 -7.67 4.30
CA VAL A 174 17.62 -7.76 3.05
C VAL A 174 18.01 -9.07 2.38
N SER A 175 17.07 -10.01 2.28
CA SER A 175 17.33 -11.27 1.58
C SER A 175 17.17 -11.07 0.08
N GLY A 176 18.26 -11.23 -0.68
CA GLY A 176 18.26 -11.38 -2.14
C GLY A 176 18.05 -10.09 -2.94
N ALA A 177 19.14 -9.62 -3.57
CA ALA A 177 19.10 -8.86 -4.81
C ALA A 177 19.16 -9.82 -6.00
#